data_AF-A0A7Y3C2D0-F1
#
_entry.id   AF-A0A7Y3C2D0-F1
#
_cell.length_a   1.000
_cell.length_b   1.000
_cell.length_c   1.000
_cell.angle_alpha   90.00
_cell.angle_beta   90.00
_cell.angle_gamma   90.00
#
_symmetry.space_group_name_H-M   'P 1'
#
loop_
_entity.id
_entity.type
_entity.pdbx_description
1 polymer ?
#
loop_
_entity_poly.entity_id
_entity_poly.type
_entity_poly.pdbx_seq_one_letter_code
_entity_poly.pdbx_strand_id
1 'polypeptide(L)'
;VIDGDDVWMAALGSGAVLRSGRGAVRAAFPALDRGLDVVAARRDGVPTAVHGVIEPRDVFDPRRHPETVLSPSGLQALGTCPLRYLHRTVLRAYPPDDPEHDPDRWLDARQRGSLLHHVYDQTLRTAQGGGVKPADRAFEVMALDALREGIERLRHEVPSPGEGTLDREIAALREDVRSFVRMVGEDAPEDARLEYTFGIGDDEPVSLQLDGGAVRLRGAIDRVDQDLNGLHVVDYKTGVAYGHGKDTFDGGRRLQHALYAHVAEERLGNRVVDGQYHFPTRRGQNQRFVYERDRLRPVGELVALMLDGIANGHFVPTDKADDCKFCDYAEVCRARQTTWGVTSPLADWSKEHLELGLQPAFEHLKKVRKFEE
;
A
#
# COMPACT_ATOMS: atom_id res chain seq x y z
N VAL A 1 -7.46 -41.13 39.62
CA VAL A 1 -8.38 -40.41 38.72
C VAL A 1 -7.58 -40.24 37.44
N ILE A 2 -8.04 -40.87 36.36
CA ILE A 2 -7.39 -40.71 35.05
C ILE A 2 -7.72 -39.29 34.60
N ASP A 3 -6.72 -38.44 34.46
CA ASP A 3 -6.93 -37.07 33.99
C ASP A 3 -6.93 -37.00 32.45
N GLY A 4 -7.13 -35.80 31.90
CA GLY A 4 -7.15 -35.62 30.45
C GLY A 4 -5.85 -36.06 29.77
N ASP A 5 -4.71 -35.89 30.44
CA ASP A 5 -3.40 -36.21 29.89
C ASP A 5 -3.16 -37.73 29.90
N ASP A 6 -3.62 -38.44 30.93
CA ASP A 6 -3.59 -39.90 30.99
C ASP A 6 -4.42 -40.57 29.87
N VAL A 7 -5.57 -39.99 29.52
CA VAL A 7 -6.41 -40.48 28.40
C VAL A 7 -5.69 -40.28 27.07
N TRP A 8 -5.05 -39.12 26.85
CA TRP A 8 -4.30 -38.85 25.62
C TRP A 8 -3.07 -39.73 25.49
N MET A 9 -2.34 -39.98 26.59
CA MET A 9 -1.18 -40.86 26.61
C MET A 9 -1.58 -42.32 26.31
N ALA A 10 -2.68 -42.81 26.88
CA ALA A 10 -3.21 -44.14 26.56
C ALA A 10 -3.66 -44.26 25.09
N ALA A 11 -4.21 -43.18 24.50
CA ALA A 11 -4.64 -43.13 23.10
C ALA A 11 -3.46 -43.06 22.11
N LEU A 12 -2.36 -42.40 22.48
CA LEU A 12 -1.13 -42.30 21.68
C LEU A 12 -0.28 -43.59 21.70
N GLY A 13 -0.53 -44.49 22.65
CA GLY A 13 -0.10 -45.89 22.64
C GLY A 13 0.47 -46.38 23.96
N SER A 14 0.18 -47.63 24.33
CA SER A 14 0.65 -48.31 25.55
C SER A 14 1.88 -49.22 25.34
N GLY A 15 2.55 -49.13 24.19
CA GLY A 15 3.73 -49.94 23.85
C GLY A 15 5.03 -49.13 23.77
N ALA A 16 6.18 -49.81 23.81
CA ALA A 16 7.54 -49.23 23.80
C ALA A 16 7.90 -48.37 22.55
N VAL A 17 6.96 -48.17 21.62
CA VAL A 17 7.11 -47.33 20.44
C VAL A 17 5.93 -46.35 20.39
N LEU A 18 6.21 -45.08 20.67
CA LEU A 18 5.26 -43.99 20.49
C LEU A 18 4.75 -43.99 19.04
N ARG A 19 3.43 -44.01 18.83
CA ARG A 19 2.86 -43.81 17.50
C ARG A 19 3.32 -42.45 16.98
N SER A 20 3.62 -42.34 15.68
CA SER A 20 3.91 -41.04 15.06
C SER A 20 2.66 -40.17 15.16
N GLY A 21 2.56 -39.34 16.20
CA GLY A 21 1.42 -38.45 16.42
C GLY A 21 1.15 -37.56 15.21
N ARG A 22 2.22 -37.14 14.52
CA ARG A 22 2.10 -36.42 13.24
C ARG A 22 1.45 -37.28 12.16
N GLY A 23 1.83 -38.55 12.01
CA GLY A 23 1.20 -39.48 11.06
C GLY A 23 -0.29 -39.68 11.33
N ALA A 24 -0.68 -39.81 12.61
CA ALA A 24 -2.09 -39.92 13.00
C ALA A 24 -2.88 -38.65 12.69
N VAL A 25 -2.34 -37.47 12.99
CA VAL A 25 -2.97 -36.17 12.67
C VAL A 25 -3.12 -35.99 11.16
N ARG A 26 -2.07 -36.30 10.38
CA ARG A 26 -2.10 -36.22 8.92
C ARG A 26 -3.21 -37.10 8.34
N ALA A 27 -3.33 -38.35 8.81
CA ALA A 27 -4.35 -39.28 8.35
C ALA A 27 -5.79 -38.88 8.77
N ALA A 28 -5.97 -38.37 9.99
CA ALA A 28 -7.28 -38.04 10.52
C ALA A 28 -7.82 -36.67 10.07
N PHE A 29 -6.93 -35.72 9.76
CA PHE A 29 -7.29 -34.32 9.48
C PHE A 29 -6.67 -33.81 8.18
N PRO A 30 -7.30 -34.06 7.01
CA PRO A 30 -6.74 -33.68 5.71
C PRO A 30 -6.45 -32.18 5.54
N ALA A 31 -7.20 -31.31 6.21
CA ALA A 31 -6.96 -29.86 6.16
C ALA A 31 -5.67 -29.48 6.94
N LEU A 32 -5.45 -30.09 8.11
CA LEU A 32 -4.23 -29.89 8.89
C LEU A 32 -3.02 -30.50 8.19
N ASP A 33 -3.20 -31.65 7.54
CA ASP A 33 -2.18 -32.30 6.71
C ASP A 33 -1.64 -31.34 5.62
N ARG A 34 -2.54 -30.74 4.83
CA ARG A 34 -2.17 -29.71 3.85
C ARG A 34 -1.45 -28.52 4.50
N GLY A 35 -1.90 -28.09 5.68
CA GLY A 35 -1.23 -27.02 6.43
C GLY A 35 0.20 -27.38 6.85
N LEU A 36 0.44 -28.63 7.25
CA LEU A 36 1.78 -29.14 7.58
C LEU A 36 2.68 -29.18 6.35
N ASP A 37 2.15 -29.51 5.18
CA ASP A 37 2.89 -29.48 3.92
C ASP A 37 3.22 -28.05 3.49
N VAL A 38 2.31 -27.10 3.67
CA VAL A 38 2.60 -25.67 3.46
C VAL A 38 3.74 -25.19 4.37
N VAL A 39 3.75 -25.59 5.64
CA VAL A 39 4.83 -25.23 6.58
C VAL A 39 6.18 -25.83 6.14
N ALA A 40 6.18 -27.05 5.62
CA ALA A 40 7.39 -27.68 5.08
C ALA A 40 7.86 -26.95 3.81
N ALA A 41 6.96 -26.72 2.86
CA ALA A 41 7.25 -26.03 1.60
C ALA A 41 7.78 -24.61 1.83
N ARG A 42 7.29 -23.87 2.83
CA ARG A 42 7.78 -22.53 3.19
C ARG A 42 9.25 -22.47 3.67
N ARG A 43 9.85 -23.62 3.96
CA ARG A 43 11.26 -23.74 4.36
C ARG A 43 12.13 -24.35 3.28
N ASP A 44 11.50 -24.88 2.23
CA ASP A 44 12.21 -25.47 1.10
C ASP A 44 12.88 -24.38 0.26
N GLY A 45 13.94 -24.73 -0.48
CA GLY A 45 14.69 -23.81 -1.33
C GLY A 45 14.07 -23.57 -2.71
N VAL A 46 12.97 -24.27 -3.04
CA VAL A 46 12.28 -24.14 -4.33
C VAL A 46 10.95 -23.38 -4.13
N PRO A 47 10.75 -22.24 -4.82
CA PRO A 47 9.47 -21.53 -4.76
C PRO A 47 8.34 -22.38 -5.35
N THR A 48 7.17 -22.34 -4.71
CA THR A 48 5.95 -23.01 -5.17
C THR A 48 4.76 -22.06 -5.00
N ALA A 49 3.53 -22.56 -5.18
CA ALA A 49 2.32 -21.76 -4.96
C ALA A 49 2.23 -21.17 -3.53
N VAL A 50 2.87 -21.79 -2.53
CA VAL A 50 2.91 -21.24 -1.15
C VAL A 50 3.73 -19.95 -1.06
N HIS A 51 4.62 -19.73 -2.03
CA HIS A 51 5.45 -18.55 -2.21
C HIS A 51 4.90 -17.64 -3.32
N GLY A 52 3.73 -17.92 -3.89
CA GLY A 52 3.16 -17.14 -4.98
C GLY A 52 3.73 -17.45 -6.37
N VAL A 53 4.44 -18.57 -6.56
CA VAL A 53 4.76 -19.05 -7.91
C VAL A 53 3.66 -20.00 -8.38
N ILE A 54 2.92 -19.58 -9.40
CA ILE A 54 1.78 -20.30 -9.96
C ILE A 54 1.99 -20.57 -11.46
N GLU A 55 1.20 -21.45 -12.04
CA GLU A 55 1.19 -21.63 -13.49
C GLU A 55 0.81 -20.31 -14.19
N PRO A 56 1.53 -19.90 -15.25
CA PRO A 56 1.19 -18.74 -16.06
C PRO A 56 -0.25 -18.81 -16.58
N ARG A 57 -1.00 -17.71 -16.46
CA ARG A 57 -2.35 -17.60 -17.01
C ARG A 57 -2.55 -16.23 -17.63
N ASP A 58 -2.88 -16.20 -18.91
CA ASP A 58 -3.10 -14.96 -19.67
C ASP A 58 -4.17 -14.06 -19.05
N VAL A 59 -5.15 -14.63 -18.33
CA VAL A 59 -6.23 -13.91 -17.62
C VAL A 59 -5.71 -12.93 -16.56
N PHE A 60 -4.47 -13.09 -16.09
CA PHE A 60 -3.90 -12.20 -15.09
C PHE A 60 -3.12 -11.03 -15.69
N ASP A 61 -2.71 -11.09 -16.95
CA ASP A 61 -1.95 -9.99 -17.58
C ASP A 61 -2.91 -8.88 -18.05
N PRO A 62 -2.94 -7.72 -17.38
CA PRO A 62 -3.88 -6.64 -17.73
C PRO A 62 -3.62 -6.06 -19.12
N ARG A 63 -2.45 -6.29 -19.75
CA ARG A 63 -2.16 -5.86 -21.12
C ARG A 63 -2.98 -6.63 -22.17
N ARG A 64 -3.48 -7.81 -21.80
CA ARG A 64 -4.28 -8.69 -22.68
C ARG A 64 -5.79 -8.52 -22.47
N HIS A 65 -6.17 -7.83 -21.40
CA HIS A 65 -7.55 -7.67 -20.95
C HIS A 65 -7.86 -6.19 -20.79
N PRO A 66 -8.16 -5.47 -21.90
CA PRO A 66 -8.33 -4.03 -21.88
C PRO A 66 -9.45 -3.59 -20.95
N GLU A 67 -10.44 -4.44 -20.66
CA GLU A 67 -11.48 -4.19 -19.67
C GLU A 67 -10.93 -4.00 -18.24
N THR A 68 -9.74 -4.53 -17.95
CA THR A 68 -9.08 -4.40 -16.65
C THR A 68 -8.57 -2.97 -16.45
N VAL A 69 -9.04 -2.32 -15.39
CA VAL A 69 -8.61 -0.97 -15.00
C VAL A 69 -7.82 -1.05 -13.70
N LEU A 70 -6.58 -0.59 -13.75
CA LEU A 70 -5.64 -0.62 -12.64
C LEU A 70 -5.66 0.71 -11.89
N SER A 71 -5.33 0.68 -10.59
CA SER A 71 -5.05 1.91 -9.84
C SER A 71 -3.54 2.06 -9.61
N PRO A 72 -3.01 3.30 -9.53
CA PRO A 72 -1.62 3.54 -9.15
C PRO A 72 -1.23 2.90 -7.82
N SER A 73 -2.12 2.92 -6.83
CA SER A 73 -1.92 2.22 -5.54
C SER A 73 -1.86 0.70 -5.68
N GLY A 74 -2.64 0.12 -6.61
CA GLY A 74 -2.63 -1.32 -6.90
C GLY A 74 -1.33 -1.76 -7.58
N LEU A 75 -0.85 -0.98 -8.55
CA LEU A 75 0.48 -1.18 -9.17
C LEU A 75 1.59 -1.02 -8.13
N GLN A 76 1.51 -0.01 -7.26
CA GLN A 76 2.48 0.13 -6.17
C GLN A 76 2.44 -1.07 -5.22
N ALA A 77 1.27 -1.63 -4.92
CA ALA A 77 1.17 -2.83 -4.08
C ALA A 77 1.83 -4.05 -4.74
N LEU A 78 1.72 -4.20 -6.07
CA LEU A 78 2.47 -5.20 -6.85
C LEU A 78 3.97 -5.01 -6.67
N GLY A 79 4.46 -3.78 -6.81
CA GLY A 79 5.88 -3.47 -6.68
C GLY A 79 6.38 -3.68 -5.25
N THR A 80 5.60 -3.29 -4.23
CA THR A 80 5.92 -3.54 -2.83
C THR A 80 6.01 -5.03 -2.53
N CYS A 81 4.96 -5.80 -2.82
CA CYS A 81 4.92 -7.23 -2.55
C CYS A 81 4.02 -7.94 -3.58
N PRO A 82 4.60 -8.65 -4.57
CA PRO A 82 3.82 -9.39 -5.54
C PRO A 82 2.86 -10.41 -4.91
N LEU A 83 3.26 -11.07 -3.82
CA LEU A 83 2.37 -11.98 -3.08
C LEU A 83 1.14 -11.27 -2.49
N ARG A 84 1.30 -10.02 -2.01
CA ARG A 84 0.16 -9.20 -1.54
C ARG A 84 -0.79 -8.90 -2.70
N TYR A 85 -0.26 -8.60 -3.87
CA TYR A 85 -1.07 -8.38 -5.07
C TYR A 85 -1.81 -9.65 -5.51
N LEU A 86 -1.16 -10.81 -5.43
CA LEU A 86 -1.81 -12.10 -5.70
C LEU A 86 -3.02 -12.29 -4.77
N HIS A 87 -2.86 -12.11 -3.45
CA HIS A 87 -3.98 -12.28 -2.53
C HIS A 87 -5.10 -11.27 -2.77
N ARG A 88 -4.77 -9.99 -2.93
CA ARG A 88 -5.76 -8.91 -3.00
C ARG A 88 -6.44 -8.81 -4.36
N THR A 89 -5.66 -8.78 -5.43
CA THR A 89 -6.16 -8.43 -6.77
C THR A 89 -6.55 -9.67 -7.55
N VAL A 90 -5.71 -10.71 -7.52
CA VAL A 90 -5.92 -11.92 -8.30
C VAL A 90 -6.90 -12.86 -7.61
N LEU A 91 -6.64 -13.20 -6.34
CA LEU A 91 -7.47 -14.12 -5.56
C LEU A 91 -8.68 -13.44 -4.92
N ARG A 92 -8.69 -12.10 -4.84
CA ARG A 92 -9.76 -11.30 -4.23
C ARG A 92 -10.08 -11.75 -2.79
N ALA A 93 -9.03 -12.13 -2.06
CA ALA A 93 -9.12 -12.48 -0.66
C ALA A 93 -9.03 -11.19 0.16
N TYR A 94 -10.17 -10.70 0.64
CA TYR A 94 -10.23 -9.51 1.49
C TYR A 94 -10.34 -9.91 2.96
N PRO A 95 -9.70 -9.16 3.88
CA PRO A 95 -10.02 -9.29 5.29
C PRO A 95 -11.51 -8.93 5.51
N PRO A 96 -12.14 -9.43 6.57
CA PRO A 96 -13.45 -8.93 6.99
C PRO A 96 -13.40 -7.42 7.21
N ASP A 97 -14.44 -6.70 6.79
CA ASP A 97 -14.57 -5.25 6.94
C ASP A 97 -15.15 -4.83 8.31
N ASP A 98 -15.26 -5.76 9.26
CA ASP A 98 -15.85 -5.49 10.57
C ASP A 98 -14.93 -4.57 11.39
N PRO A 99 -15.42 -3.41 11.87
CA PRO A 99 -14.62 -2.52 12.70
C PRO A 99 -14.32 -3.19 14.05
N GLU A 100 -13.06 -3.56 14.26
CA GLU A 100 -12.59 -4.07 15.55
C GLU A 100 -12.44 -2.92 16.56
N HIS A 101 -13.01 -3.09 17.75
CA HIS A 101 -12.82 -2.15 18.84
C HIS A 101 -11.41 -2.31 19.44
N ASP A 102 -10.59 -1.26 19.34
CA ASP A 102 -9.28 -1.18 19.98
C ASP A 102 -9.33 -0.13 21.11
N PRO A 103 -9.13 -0.52 22.38
CA PRO A 103 -9.21 0.41 23.51
C PRO A 103 -8.08 1.46 23.49
N ASP A 104 -6.97 1.17 22.83
CA ASP A 104 -5.78 2.02 22.78
C ASP A 104 -5.71 2.89 21.51
N ARG A 105 -6.61 2.66 20.55
CA ARG A 105 -6.64 3.38 19.27
C ARG A 105 -8.05 3.53 18.70
N TRP A 106 -8.42 4.74 18.30
CA TRP A 106 -9.68 5.00 17.60
C TRP A 106 -9.60 4.68 16.12
N LEU A 107 -8.70 5.36 15.39
CA LEU A 107 -8.60 5.21 13.93
C LEU A 107 -7.39 4.38 13.55
N ASP A 108 -7.59 3.41 12.66
CA ASP A 108 -6.46 2.75 11.99
C ASP A 108 -5.71 3.75 11.07
N ALA A 109 -4.55 3.33 10.56
CA ALA A 109 -3.72 4.21 9.71
C ALA A 109 -4.43 4.62 8.40
N ARG A 110 -5.28 3.77 7.85
CA ARG A 110 -6.03 4.03 6.60
C ARG A 110 -7.18 5.00 6.85
N GLN A 111 -7.96 4.79 7.90
CA GLN A 111 -9.03 5.69 8.33
C GLN A 111 -8.47 7.09 8.68
N ARG A 112 -7.38 7.14 9.45
CA ARG A 112 -6.67 8.40 9.75
C ARG A 112 -6.20 9.10 8.47
N GLY A 113 -5.59 8.36 7.55
CA GLY A 113 -5.16 8.90 6.27
C GLY A 113 -6.33 9.49 5.48
N SER A 114 -7.42 8.73 5.37
CA SER A 114 -8.60 9.13 4.60
C SER A 114 -9.28 10.38 5.18
N LEU A 115 -9.37 10.49 6.51
CA LEU A 115 -9.84 11.70 7.19
C LEU A 115 -8.98 12.91 6.84
N LEU A 116 -7.66 12.78 6.92
CA LEU A 116 -6.74 13.89 6.66
C LEU A 116 -6.79 14.34 5.19
N HIS A 117 -6.80 13.43 4.22
CA HIS A 117 -6.97 13.80 2.80
C HIS A 117 -8.30 14.53 2.57
N HIS A 118 -9.40 14.02 3.16
CA HIS A 118 -10.69 14.69 3.07
C HIS A 118 -10.65 16.12 3.65
N VAL A 119 -10.01 16.31 4.80
CA VAL A 119 -9.82 17.64 5.39
C VAL A 119 -8.99 18.53 4.47
N TYR A 120 -7.91 18.03 3.88
CA TYR A 120 -7.05 18.80 2.98
C TYR A 120 -7.83 19.28 1.75
N ASP A 121 -8.55 18.36 1.08
CA ASP A 121 -9.37 18.67 -0.09
C ASP A 121 -10.49 19.66 0.25
N GLN A 122 -11.29 19.37 1.28
CA GLN A 122 -12.40 20.24 1.69
C GLN A 122 -11.91 21.66 2.01
N THR A 123 -10.80 21.78 2.74
CA THR A 123 -10.22 23.09 3.10
C THR A 123 -9.80 23.85 1.85
N LEU A 124 -9.04 23.22 0.95
CA LEU A 124 -8.55 23.88 -0.25
C LEU A 124 -9.69 24.29 -1.19
N ARG A 125 -10.72 23.45 -1.37
CA ARG A 125 -11.90 23.78 -2.17
C ARG A 125 -12.68 24.95 -1.61
N THR A 126 -12.98 24.93 -0.29
CA THR A 126 -13.71 26.02 0.36
C THR A 126 -12.91 27.32 0.29
N ALA A 127 -11.59 27.27 0.46
CA ALA A 127 -10.72 28.43 0.34
C ALA A 127 -10.72 29.00 -1.10
N GLN A 128 -10.58 28.15 -2.13
CA GLN A 128 -10.64 28.56 -3.54
C GLN A 128 -11.99 29.19 -3.90
N GLY A 129 -13.11 28.56 -3.50
CA GLY A 129 -14.45 29.09 -3.77
C GLY A 129 -14.77 30.40 -3.03
N GLY A 130 -14.12 30.64 -1.89
CA GLY A 130 -14.25 31.85 -1.09
C GLY A 130 -13.19 32.93 -1.36
N GLY A 131 -12.20 32.67 -2.23
CA GLY A 131 -11.08 33.57 -2.47
C GLY A 131 -10.15 33.78 -1.27
N VAL A 132 -10.10 32.81 -0.35
CA VAL A 132 -9.22 32.83 0.84
C VAL A 132 -7.90 32.17 0.48
N LYS A 133 -6.78 32.83 0.78
CA LYS A 133 -5.45 32.28 0.52
C LYS A 133 -5.01 31.36 1.66
N PRO A 134 -4.21 30.30 1.40
CA PRO A 134 -3.64 29.46 2.45
C PRO A 134 -2.85 30.19 3.54
N ALA A 135 -2.25 31.34 3.21
CA ALA A 135 -1.53 32.18 4.18
C ALA A 135 -2.45 33.00 5.11
N ASP A 136 -3.76 33.08 4.81
CA ASP A 136 -4.71 33.85 5.60
C ASP A 136 -5.09 33.09 6.88
N ARG A 137 -5.29 33.82 7.98
CA ARG A 137 -5.76 33.23 9.25
C ARG A 137 -7.09 32.50 9.12
N ALA A 138 -7.94 32.90 8.19
CA ALA A 138 -9.22 32.25 7.92
C ALA A 138 -9.05 30.81 7.40
N PHE A 139 -7.93 30.49 6.75
CA PHE A 139 -7.66 29.16 6.22
C PHE A 139 -7.49 28.11 7.34
N GLU A 140 -6.80 28.45 8.44
CA GLU A 140 -6.68 27.54 9.59
C GLU A 140 -8.06 27.25 10.21
N VAL A 141 -8.93 28.26 10.28
CA VAL A 141 -10.30 28.11 10.80
C VAL A 141 -11.08 27.12 9.93
N MET A 142 -11.05 27.30 8.60
CA MET A 142 -11.68 26.37 7.65
C MET A 142 -11.15 24.94 7.81
N ALA A 143 -9.84 24.77 7.99
CA ALA A 143 -9.22 23.46 8.15
C ALA A 143 -9.65 22.74 9.43
N LEU A 144 -9.73 23.47 10.54
CA LEU A 144 -10.19 22.94 11.82
C LEU A 144 -11.71 22.66 11.82
N ASP A 145 -12.48 23.43 11.07
CA ASP A 145 -13.91 23.18 10.86
C ASP A 145 -14.14 21.89 10.03
N ALA A 146 -13.43 21.73 8.92
CA ALA A 146 -13.46 20.50 8.11
C ALA A 146 -13.05 19.26 8.94
N LEU A 147 -12.02 19.40 9.79
CA LEU A 147 -11.63 18.33 10.71
C LEU A 147 -12.74 17.98 11.70
N ARG A 148 -13.41 18.98 12.29
CA ARG A 148 -14.54 18.76 13.22
C ARG A 148 -15.66 17.98 12.53
N GLU A 149 -16.02 18.36 11.32
CA GLU A 149 -17.05 17.67 10.52
C GLU A 149 -16.65 16.23 10.21
N GLY A 150 -15.40 16.00 9.78
CA GLY A 150 -14.90 14.65 9.50
C GLY A 150 -14.84 13.75 10.74
N ILE A 151 -14.43 14.29 11.89
CA ILE A 151 -14.48 13.58 13.18
C ILE A 151 -15.91 13.19 13.51
N GLU A 152 -16.87 14.11 13.40
CA GLU A 152 -18.26 13.82 13.77
C GLU A 152 -18.85 12.70 12.91
N ARG A 153 -18.57 12.67 11.59
CA ARG A 153 -18.98 11.55 10.73
C ARG A 153 -18.36 10.22 11.19
N LEU A 154 -17.04 10.19 11.42
CA LEU A 154 -16.37 8.96 11.85
C LEU A 154 -16.84 8.44 13.20
N ARG A 155 -17.29 9.30 14.11
CA ARG A 155 -17.85 8.86 15.41
C ARG A 155 -19.14 8.05 15.25
N HIS A 156 -19.84 8.18 14.12
CA HIS A 156 -21.02 7.36 13.82
C HIS A 156 -20.66 6.01 13.20
N GLU A 157 -19.47 5.88 12.61
CA GLU A 157 -19.04 4.70 11.85
C GLU A 157 -18.06 3.81 12.61
N VAL A 158 -17.22 4.42 13.46
CA VAL A 158 -16.12 3.76 14.17
C VAL A 158 -16.35 3.85 15.67
N PRO A 159 -16.47 2.71 16.38
CA PRO A 159 -16.64 2.70 17.82
C PRO A 159 -15.56 3.52 18.52
N SER A 160 -15.99 4.50 19.32
CA SER A 160 -15.06 5.33 20.09
C SER A 160 -14.30 4.49 21.12
N PRO A 161 -12.99 4.71 21.30
CA PRO A 161 -12.28 4.23 22.48
C PRO A 161 -12.73 5.02 23.72
N GLY A 162 -12.10 4.77 24.87
CA GLY A 162 -12.31 5.59 26.07
C GLY A 162 -12.00 7.08 25.82
N GLU A 163 -12.69 7.97 26.53
CA GLU A 163 -12.64 9.43 26.32
C GLU A 163 -11.21 9.97 26.28
N GLY A 164 -10.34 9.53 27.19
CA GLY A 164 -8.94 9.99 27.23
C GLY A 164 -8.09 9.55 26.02
N THR A 165 -8.41 8.44 25.36
CA THR A 165 -7.75 8.04 24.11
C THR A 165 -8.31 8.86 22.95
N LEU A 166 -9.63 9.03 22.89
CA LEU A 166 -10.28 9.85 21.87
C LEU A 166 -9.74 11.29 21.88
N ASP A 167 -9.70 11.93 23.05
CA ASP A 167 -9.23 13.31 23.19
C ASP A 167 -7.77 13.49 22.74
N ARG A 168 -6.91 12.54 23.09
CA ARG A 168 -5.50 12.54 22.64
C ARG A 168 -5.39 12.39 21.13
N GLU A 169 -6.19 11.52 20.53
CA GLU A 169 -6.18 11.34 19.08
C GLU A 169 -6.73 12.55 18.32
N ILE A 170 -7.82 13.16 18.81
CA ILE A 170 -8.36 14.41 18.26
C ILE A 170 -7.34 15.54 18.37
N ALA A 171 -6.64 15.67 19.51
CA ALA A 171 -5.57 16.66 19.67
C ALA A 171 -4.43 16.40 18.67
N ALA A 172 -4.02 15.15 18.46
CA ALA A 172 -3.00 14.80 17.48
C ALA A 172 -3.45 15.09 16.03
N LEU A 173 -4.71 14.85 15.69
CA LEU A 173 -5.29 15.21 14.38
C LEU A 173 -5.28 16.72 14.15
N ARG A 174 -5.66 17.52 15.16
CA ARG A 174 -5.61 18.99 15.08
C ARG A 174 -4.19 19.48 14.79
N GLU A 175 -3.19 18.90 15.43
CA GLU A 175 -1.80 19.26 15.17
C GLU A 175 -1.32 18.87 13.77
N ASP A 176 -1.76 17.73 13.25
CA ASP A 176 -1.49 17.35 11.85
C ASP A 176 -2.16 18.31 10.87
N VAL A 177 -3.40 18.71 11.11
CA VAL A 177 -4.10 19.72 10.28
C VAL A 177 -3.39 21.07 10.33
N ARG A 178 -2.91 21.51 11.49
CA ARG A 178 -2.06 22.73 11.56
C ARG A 178 -0.75 22.58 10.81
N SER A 179 -0.19 21.36 10.78
CA SER A 179 1.03 21.06 10.03
C SER A 179 0.81 21.18 8.52
N PHE A 180 -0.35 20.72 8.05
CA PHE A 180 -0.84 20.98 6.69
C PHE A 180 -0.99 22.48 6.41
N VAL A 181 -1.73 23.22 7.24
CA VAL A 181 -1.95 24.67 7.07
C VAL A 181 -0.62 25.42 6.90
N ARG A 182 0.38 25.13 7.76
CA ARG A 182 1.72 25.73 7.64
C ARG A 182 2.38 25.38 6.31
N MET A 183 2.35 24.10 5.91
CA MET A 183 2.98 23.65 4.68
C MET A 183 2.39 24.32 3.44
N VAL A 184 1.05 24.43 3.34
CA VAL A 184 0.41 25.07 2.17
C VAL A 184 0.48 26.59 2.22
N GLY A 185 0.57 27.19 3.42
CA GLY A 185 0.75 28.63 3.58
C GLY A 185 2.10 29.15 3.08
N GLU A 186 3.14 28.31 3.08
CA GLU A 186 4.47 28.65 2.56
C GLU A 186 4.53 28.67 1.03
N ASP A 187 3.65 27.94 0.36
CA ASP A 187 3.71 27.69 -1.08
C ASP A 187 2.31 27.43 -1.62
N ALA A 188 1.53 28.51 -1.66
CA ALA A 188 0.12 28.49 -2.03
C ALA A 188 -0.01 28.51 -3.56
N PRO A 189 -0.57 27.47 -4.20
CA PRO A 189 -0.79 27.49 -5.63
C PRO A 189 -1.89 28.49 -5.97
N GLU A 190 -1.68 29.29 -7.02
CA GLU A 190 -2.67 30.26 -7.50
C GLU A 190 -3.86 29.58 -8.20
N ASP A 191 -3.59 28.51 -8.96
CA ASP A 191 -4.59 27.69 -9.65
C ASP A 191 -4.25 26.20 -9.45
N ALA A 192 -4.99 25.55 -8.56
CA ALA A 192 -4.80 24.14 -8.22
C ALA A 192 -6.06 23.34 -8.53
N ARG A 193 -5.89 22.21 -9.22
CA ARG A 193 -6.93 21.19 -9.37
C ARG A 193 -6.82 20.25 -8.18
N LEU A 194 -7.93 20.04 -7.48
CA LEU A 194 -7.99 19.24 -6.24
C LEU A 194 -8.75 17.95 -6.50
N GLU A 195 -8.34 16.85 -5.87
CA GLU A 195 -8.86 15.48 -6.08
C GLU A 195 -9.20 15.23 -7.55
N TYR A 196 -8.20 15.43 -8.42
CA TYR A 196 -8.37 15.35 -9.86
C TYR A 196 -8.58 13.89 -10.28
N THR A 197 -9.85 13.51 -10.49
CA THR A 197 -10.27 12.15 -10.82
C THR A 197 -9.99 11.77 -12.27
N PHE A 198 -9.79 10.48 -12.49
CA PHE A 198 -9.68 9.86 -13.80
C PHE A 198 -10.15 8.40 -13.72
N GLY A 199 -10.95 7.92 -14.68
CA GLY A 199 -11.47 6.55 -14.65
C GLY A 199 -12.46 6.25 -13.52
N ILE A 200 -13.06 7.28 -12.90
CA ILE A 200 -14.03 7.19 -11.79
C ILE A 200 -15.32 7.89 -12.21
N GLY A 201 -16.47 7.26 -11.96
CA GLY A 201 -17.76 7.80 -12.39
C GLY A 201 -17.85 7.83 -13.92
N ASP A 202 -18.13 9.01 -14.47
CA ASP A 202 -18.22 9.25 -15.90
C ASP A 202 -16.84 9.59 -16.54
N ASP A 203 -15.77 9.72 -15.73
CA ASP A 203 -14.44 9.97 -16.27
C ASP A 203 -13.87 8.72 -16.94
N GLU A 204 -13.38 8.88 -18.17
CA GLU A 204 -12.70 7.80 -18.88
C GLU A 204 -11.40 7.36 -18.16
N PRO A 205 -11.00 6.08 -18.20
CA PRO A 205 -9.67 5.67 -17.79
C PRO A 205 -8.57 6.26 -18.68
N VAL A 206 -7.40 6.51 -18.12
CA VAL A 206 -6.23 6.98 -18.88
C VAL A 206 -5.38 5.79 -19.32
N SER A 207 -4.97 5.77 -20.58
CA SER A 207 -4.12 4.69 -21.10
C SER A 207 -2.65 4.96 -20.80
N LEU A 208 -1.94 3.91 -20.37
CA LEU A 208 -0.48 3.88 -20.28
C LEU A 208 0.03 2.86 -21.29
N GLN A 209 0.80 3.33 -22.27
CA GLN A 209 1.41 2.48 -23.29
C GLN A 209 2.65 1.81 -22.70
N LEU A 210 2.76 0.50 -22.88
CA LEU A 210 3.82 -0.33 -22.33
C LEU A 210 4.37 -1.26 -23.41
N ASP A 211 5.55 -1.82 -23.16
CA ASP A 211 5.99 -2.99 -23.90
C ASP A 211 5.05 -4.17 -23.61
N GLY A 212 4.57 -4.80 -24.69
CA GLY A 212 3.63 -5.91 -24.62
C GLY A 212 2.15 -5.52 -24.53
N GLY A 213 1.79 -4.23 -24.57
CA GLY A 213 0.41 -3.76 -24.70
C GLY A 213 0.12 -2.46 -23.95
N ALA A 214 -1.15 -2.08 -23.84
CA ALA A 214 -1.58 -0.93 -23.07
C ALA A 214 -2.32 -1.38 -21.81
N VAL A 215 -2.21 -0.60 -20.73
CA VAL A 215 -3.06 -0.75 -19.55
C VAL A 215 -3.87 0.51 -19.32
N ARG A 216 -5.02 0.36 -18.67
CA ARG A 216 -5.89 1.49 -18.32
C ARG A 216 -5.79 1.81 -16.84
N LEU A 217 -5.70 3.09 -16.51
CA LEU A 217 -5.52 3.60 -15.16
C LEU A 217 -6.77 4.35 -14.70
N ARG A 218 -7.13 4.17 -13.42
CA ARG A 218 -8.10 4.98 -12.68
C ARG A 218 -7.58 5.40 -11.31
N GLY A 219 -8.06 6.53 -10.82
CA GLY A 219 -7.70 7.06 -9.51
C GLY A 219 -8.06 8.52 -9.35
N ALA A 220 -7.44 9.15 -8.36
CA ALA A 220 -7.52 10.57 -8.10
C ALA A 220 -6.12 11.08 -7.74
N ILE A 221 -5.76 12.24 -8.28
CA ILE A 221 -4.54 12.96 -7.90
C ILE A 221 -4.94 13.97 -6.82
N ASP A 222 -4.30 13.96 -5.65
CA ASP A 222 -4.69 14.84 -4.55
C ASP A 222 -4.69 16.31 -4.96
N ARG A 223 -3.62 16.76 -5.64
CA ARG A 223 -3.48 18.13 -6.12
C ARG A 223 -2.61 18.23 -7.37
N VAL A 224 -3.03 19.04 -8.33
CA VAL A 224 -2.22 19.44 -9.50
C VAL A 224 -2.16 20.95 -9.55
N ASP A 225 -0.96 21.49 -9.35
CA ASP A 225 -0.69 22.93 -9.43
C ASP A 225 -0.21 23.27 -10.84
N GLN A 226 -0.45 24.51 -11.29
CA GLN A 226 0.04 24.99 -12.58
C GLN A 226 0.74 26.35 -12.43
N ASP A 227 1.94 26.46 -12.97
CA ASP A 227 2.71 27.70 -13.05
C ASP A 227 3.15 28.00 -14.50
N LEU A 228 4.09 28.95 -14.69
CA LEU A 228 4.64 29.30 -16.00
C LEU A 228 5.55 28.21 -16.60
N ASN A 229 6.09 27.31 -15.78
CA ASN A 229 6.99 26.23 -16.18
C ASN A 229 6.21 24.95 -16.55
N GLY A 230 5.06 24.71 -15.92
CA GLY A 230 4.16 23.62 -16.26
C GLY A 230 3.31 23.15 -15.08
N LEU A 231 3.07 21.84 -15.02
CA LEU A 231 2.27 21.21 -13.98
C LEU A 231 3.15 20.63 -12.87
N HIS A 232 2.73 20.78 -11.62
CA HIS A 232 3.33 20.14 -10.45
C HIS A 232 2.31 19.20 -9.83
N VAL A 233 2.64 17.92 -9.76
CA VAL A 233 1.72 16.88 -9.30
C VAL A 233 2.03 16.54 -7.85
N VAL A 234 1.12 16.84 -6.94
CA VAL A 234 1.33 16.67 -5.50
C VAL A 234 0.46 15.54 -4.97
N ASP A 235 1.10 14.64 -4.23
CA ASP A 235 0.44 13.58 -3.46
C ASP A 235 0.80 13.74 -1.98
N TYR A 236 -0.22 13.85 -1.14
CA TYR A 236 -0.08 14.01 0.30
C TYR A 236 0.13 12.66 0.96
N LYS A 237 1.07 12.62 1.91
CA LYS A 237 1.41 11.44 2.70
C LYS A 237 1.25 11.75 4.19
N THR A 238 0.43 10.94 4.86
CA THR A 238 0.12 11.13 6.29
C THR A 238 1.06 10.34 7.22
N GLY A 239 1.89 9.45 6.65
CA GLY A 239 2.85 8.62 7.37
C GLY A 239 4.18 9.30 7.70
N VAL A 240 5.20 8.49 7.96
CA VAL A 240 6.58 8.97 8.16
C VAL A 240 7.29 9.13 6.82
N ALA A 241 8.17 10.13 6.72
CA ALA A 241 8.95 10.45 5.52
C ALA A 241 10.15 9.51 5.26
N TYR A 242 10.34 8.46 6.05
CA TYR A 242 11.53 7.60 6.01
C TYR A 242 11.75 6.97 4.61
N GLY A 243 12.99 7.02 4.10
CA GLY A 243 13.39 6.38 2.85
C GLY A 243 13.02 7.11 1.55
N HIS A 244 12.43 8.31 1.64
CA HIS A 244 12.10 9.13 0.46
C HIS A 244 13.28 10.04 0.06
N GLY A 245 13.28 10.49 -1.20
CA GLY A 245 14.25 11.49 -1.72
C GLY A 245 15.55 10.92 -2.29
N LYS A 246 15.87 9.64 -2.03
CA LYS A 246 17.04 8.97 -2.63
C LYS A 246 16.68 8.44 -4.02
N ASP A 247 15.93 7.34 -4.03
CA ASP A 247 15.49 6.64 -5.25
C ASP A 247 14.12 7.16 -5.69
N THR A 248 13.86 7.25 -6.99
CA THR A 248 12.56 7.66 -7.54
C THR A 248 11.52 6.58 -7.26
N PHE A 249 11.82 5.35 -7.67
CA PHE A 249 10.87 4.24 -7.67
C PHE A 249 11.06 3.26 -6.50
N ASP A 250 12.23 3.25 -5.83
CA ASP A 250 12.54 2.37 -4.68
C ASP A 250 12.29 0.90 -5.01
N GLY A 251 12.81 0.50 -6.17
CA GLY A 251 12.62 -0.83 -6.71
C GLY A 251 11.15 -1.18 -6.92
N GLY A 252 10.32 -0.23 -7.40
CA GLY A 252 8.88 -0.40 -7.63
C GLY A 252 7.97 -0.12 -6.44
N ARG A 253 8.52 0.26 -5.27
CA ARG A 253 7.72 0.61 -4.07
C ARG A 253 7.08 1.99 -4.14
N ARG A 254 7.50 2.84 -5.06
CA ARG A 254 6.96 4.20 -5.26
C ARG A 254 6.64 4.40 -6.73
N LEU A 255 5.35 4.40 -7.08
CA LEU A 255 4.91 4.56 -8.47
C LEU A 255 3.92 5.71 -8.66
N GLN A 256 3.20 6.08 -7.60
CA GLN A 256 2.08 7.00 -7.69
C GLN A 256 2.46 8.35 -8.32
N HIS A 257 3.53 8.99 -7.84
CA HIS A 257 3.99 10.29 -8.35
C HIS A 257 4.28 10.28 -9.87
N ALA A 258 4.92 9.22 -10.38
CA ALA A 258 5.19 9.10 -11.82
C ALA A 258 3.95 8.73 -12.64
N LEU A 259 3.08 7.86 -12.12
CA LEU A 259 1.81 7.50 -12.78
C LEU A 259 0.85 8.69 -12.83
N TYR A 260 0.78 9.48 -11.76
CA TYR A 260 -0.01 10.71 -11.71
C TYR A 260 0.57 11.79 -12.63
N ALA A 261 1.90 11.90 -12.73
CA ALA A 261 2.53 12.76 -13.72
C ALA A 261 2.11 12.39 -15.15
N HIS A 262 2.17 11.11 -15.52
CA HIS A 262 1.67 10.63 -16.82
C HIS A 262 0.20 11.00 -17.04
N VAL A 263 -0.66 10.73 -16.06
CA VAL A 263 -2.09 11.05 -16.13
C VAL A 263 -2.33 12.56 -16.31
N ALA A 264 -1.60 13.40 -15.58
CA ALA A 264 -1.74 14.86 -15.67
C ALA A 264 -1.31 15.38 -17.05
N GLU A 265 -0.20 14.89 -17.61
CA GLU A 265 0.25 15.26 -18.97
C GLU A 265 -0.80 14.87 -20.03
N GLU A 266 -1.28 13.62 -19.99
CA GLU A 266 -2.27 13.11 -20.95
C GLU A 266 -3.60 13.86 -20.87
N ARG A 267 -4.04 14.23 -19.67
CA ARG A 267 -5.36 14.84 -19.45
C ARG A 267 -5.39 16.34 -19.66
N LEU A 268 -4.34 17.03 -19.25
CA LEU A 268 -4.29 18.49 -19.25
C LEU A 268 -3.56 19.04 -20.46
N GLY A 269 -2.78 18.22 -21.18
CA GLY A 269 -2.03 18.63 -22.37
C GLY A 269 -0.82 19.54 -22.07
N ASN A 270 -0.59 19.85 -20.80
CA ASN A 270 0.55 20.62 -20.33
C ASN A 270 1.65 19.67 -19.83
N ARG A 271 2.91 20.10 -19.96
CA ARG A 271 4.06 19.35 -19.46
C ARG A 271 4.05 19.33 -17.94
N VAL A 272 4.31 18.17 -17.34
CA VAL A 272 4.64 18.05 -15.92
C VAL A 272 6.09 18.42 -15.69
N VAL A 273 6.34 19.29 -14.73
CA VAL A 273 7.68 19.69 -14.27
C VAL A 273 8.20 18.65 -13.28
N ASP A 274 7.37 18.28 -12.31
CA ASP A 274 7.73 17.33 -11.27
C ASP A 274 6.51 16.64 -10.64
N GLY A 275 6.78 15.52 -9.99
CA GLY A 275 5.89 14.86 -9.05
C GLY A 275 6.43 15.02 -7.64
N GLN A 276 5.56 15.27 -6.67
CA GLN A 276 5.94 15.61 -5.30
C GLN A 276 5.21 14.75 -4.28
N TYR A 277 5.95 14.36 -3.24
CA TYR A 277 5.35 13.86 -2.01
C TYR A 277 5.45 14.92 -0.92
N HIS A 278 4.30 15.30 -0.38
CA HIS A 278 4.19 16.23 0.73
C HIS A 278 3.81 15.47 1.98
N PHE A 279 4.54 15.66 3.08
CA PHE A 279 4.28 14.99 4.35
C PHE A 279 3.75 15.97 5.42
N PRO A 280 2.50 16.49 5.28
CA PRO A 280 1.95 17.60 6.08
C PRO A 280 1.48 17.18 7.48
N THR A 281 2.22 16.32 8.18
CA THR A 281 1.87 15.82 9.52
C THR A 281 3.04 15.97 10.47
N ARG A 282 2.78 15.89 11.79
CA ARG A 282 3.86 15.88 12.80
C ARG A 282 4.82 14.71 12.58
N ARG A 283 4.29 13.53 12.22
CA ARG A 283 5.09 12.33 11.93
C ARG A 283 5.87 12.46 10.62
N GLY A 284 5.29 13.17 9.66
CA GLY A 284 5.89 13.54 8.39
C GLY A 284 6.94 14.65 8.47
N GLN A 285 6.97 15.39 9.59
CA GLN A 285 7.87 16.50 9.86
C GLN A 285 7.81 17.62 8.80
N ASN A 286 6.67 17.78 8.13
CA ASN A 286 6.49 18.72 7.02
C ASN A 286 7.54 18.59 5.90
N GLN A 287 8.09 17.39 5.68
CA GLN A 287 9.06 17.17 4.61
C GLN A 287 8.39 17.14 3.24
N ARG A 288 9.12 17.60 2.23
CA ARG A 288 8.73 17.54 0.82
C ARG A 288 9.81 16.79 0.04
N PHE A 289 9.37 15.98 -0.92
CA PHE A 289 10.26 15.28 -1.85
C PHE A 289 9.79 15.57 -3.26
N VAL A 290 10.66 16.18 -4.05
CA VAL A 290 10.39 16.57 -5.44
C VAL A 290 11.17 15.65 -6.37
N TYR A 291 10.48 15.12 -7.37
CA TYR A 291 11.05 14.24 -8.38
C TYR A 291 10.83 14.87 -9.76
N GLU A 292 11.91 15.38 -10.33
CA GLU A 292 11.94 15.99 -11.66
C GLU A 292 11.39 15.05 -12.73
N ARG A 293 10.69 15.61 -13.72
CA ARG A 293 10.06 14.89 -14.83
C ARG A 293 10.94 13.79 -15.44
N ASP A 294 12.21 14.09 -15.73
CA ASP A 294 13.10 13.14 -16.40
C ASP A 294 13.33 11.86 -15.60
N ARG A 295 13.27 11.94 -14.25
CA ARG A 295 13.33 10.77 -13.37
C ARG A 295 12.04 9.94 -13.39
N LEU A 296 10.91 10.54 -13.75
CA LEU A 296 9.58 9.90 -13.76
C LEU A 296 9.28 9.16 -15.06
N ARG A 297 9.87 9.61 -16.18
CA ARG A 297 9.61 9.08 -17.53
C ARG A 297 9.71 7.55 -17.66
N PRO A 298 10.65 6.84 -16.99
CA PRO A 298 10.79 5.39 -17.14
C PRO A 298 9.68 4.57 -16.46
N VAL A 299 8.65 5.18 -15.87
CA VAL A 299 7.59 4.46 -15.16
C VAL A 299 6.89 3.40 -16.02
N GLY A 300 6.73 3.66 -17.32
CA GLY A 300 6.17 2.68 -18.26
C GLY A 300 7.02 1.41 -18.36
N GLU A 301 8.34 1.56 -18.48
CA GLU A 301 9.28 0.42 -18.55
C GLU A 301 9.24 -0.41 -17.26
N LEU A 302 9.22 0.26 -16.10
CA LEU A 302 9.10 -0.40 -14.80
C LEU A 302 7.77 -1.15 -14.65
N VAL A 303 6.66 -0.54 -15.06
CA VAL A 303 5.35 -1.21 -15.01
C VAL A 303 5.32 -2.40 -15.96
N ALA A 304 5.81 -2.28 -17.20
CA ALA A 304 5.95 -3.42 -18.12
C ALA A 304 6.73 -4.56 -17.47
N LEU A 305 7.91 -4.26 -16.90
CA LEU A 305 8.72 -5.25 -16.20
C LEU A 305 7.95 -5.89 -15.05
N MET A 306 7.21 -5.15 -14.24
CA MET A 306 6.39 -5.72 -13.16
C MET A 306 5.27 -6.64 -13.68
N LEU A 307 4.62 -6.26 -14.78
CA LEU A 307 3.54 -7.04 -15.41
C LEU A 307 4.05 -8.31 -16.10
N ASP A 308 5.29 -8.34 -16.59
CA ASP A 308 5.92 -9.57 -17.05
C ASP A 308 6.00 -10.61 -15.92
N GLY A 309 6.12 -10.17 -14.66
CA GLY A 309 6.14 -11.07 -13.51
C GLY A 309 4.78 -11.75 -13.34
N ILE A 310 3.71 -10.97 -13.47
CA ILE A 310 2.34 -11.47 -13.48
C ILE A 310 2.12 -12.46 -14.61
N ALA A 311 2.53 -12.12 -15.84
CA ALA A 311 2.36 -12.96 -17.02
C ALA A 311 3.05 -14.33 -16.85
N ASN A 312 4.19 -14.37 -16.16
CA ASN A 312 4.92 -15.60 -15.87
C ASN A 312 4.48 -16.31 -14.56
N GLY A 313 3.42 -15.85 -13.90
CA GLY A 313 2.95 -16.45 -12.65
C GLY A 313 3.88 -16.22 -11.46
N HIS A 314 4.73 -15.19 -11.50
CA HIS A 314 5.70 -14.84 -10.47
C HIS A 314 5.13 -13.82 -9.48
N PHE A 315 4.63 -14.29 -8.33
CA PHE A 315 4.15 -13.45 -7.24
C PHE A 315 4.92 -13.68 -5.94
N VAL A 316 6.24 -13.78 -6.04
CA VAL A 316 7.12 -13.99 -4.88
C VAL A 316 6.95 -12.90 -3.81
N PRO A 317 7.11 -13.22 -2.51
CA PRO A 317 7.00 -12.23 -1.45
C PRO A 317 8.06 -11.14 -1.57
N THR A 318 7.79 -9.98 -0.98
CA THR A 318 8.78 -8.90 -0.81
C THR A 318 10.06 -9.39 -0.12
N ASP A 319 11.19 -8.75 -0.41
CA ASP A 319 12.50 -8.94 0.22
C ASP A 319 12.69 -8.08 1.49
N LYS A 320 11.68 -7.31 1.90
CA LYS A 320 11.76 -6.38 3.02
C LYS A 320 10.65 -6.63 4.04
N ALA A 321 11.01 -7.08 5.23
CA ALA A 321 10.03 -7.38 6.29
C ALA A 321 9.18 -6.17 6.69
N ASP A 322 9.71 -4.94 6.61
CA ASP A 322 8.95 -3.71 6.92
C ASP A 322 7.75 -3.49 6.00
N ASP A 323 7.76 -4.03 4.78
CA ASP A 323 6.61 -3.99 3.86
C ASP A 323 5.41 -4.78 4.44
N CYS A 324 5.65 -5.67 5.41
CA CYS A 324 4.62 -6.42 6.11
C CYS A 324 3.99 -5.67 7.31
N LYS A 325 4.51 -4.49 7.68
CA LYS A 325 4.09 -3.76 8.90
C LYS A 325 2.58 -3.48 8.94
N PHE A 326 2.02 -3.03 7.82
CA PHE A 326 0.61 -2.68 7.68
C PHE A 326 -0.04 -3.51 6.57
N CYS A 327 0.31 -4.80 6.50
CA CYS A 327 -0.18 -5.71 5.47
C CYS A 327 -1.36 -6.53 5.99
N ASP A 328 -2.48 -6.49 5.28
CA ASP A 328 -3.71 -7.25 5.58
C ASP A 328 -3.48 -8.78 5.61
N TYR A 329 -2.37 -9.26 5.02
CA TYR A 329 -2.02 -10.68 4.93
C TYR A 329 -0.88 -11.07 5.87
N ALA A 330 -0.57 -10.23 6.87
CA ALA A 330 0.50 -10.50 7.83
C ALA A 330 0.29 -11.85 8.53
N GLU A 331 -0.94 -12.18 8.93
CA GLU A 331 -1.26 -13.47 9.57
C GLU A 331 -1.02 -14.66 8.64
N VAL A 332 -1.43 -14.55 7.37
CA VAL A 332 -1.19 -15.57 6.34
C VAL A 332 0.31 -15.81 6.17
N CYS A 333 1.10 -14.74 6.17
CA CYS A 333 2.55 -14.79 6.02
C CYS A 333 3.29 -15.10 7.33
N ARG A 334 2.58 -15.15 8.47
CA ARG A 334 3.14 -15.23 9.83
C ARG A 334 4.10 -14.08 10.16
N ALA A 335 3.89 -12.92 9.54
CA ALA A 335 4.62 -11.71 9.88
C ALA A 335 4.12 -11.14 11.22
N ARG A 336 5.05 -10.65 12.04
CA ARG A 336 4.75 -10.13 13.38
C ARG A 336 5.46 -8.82 13.61
N GLN A 337 4.77 -7.87 14.22
CA GLN A 337 5.42 -6.70 14.79
C GLN A 337 6.04 -7.08 16.14
N THR A 338 7.29 -6.69 16.33
CA THR A 338 8.06 -6.88 17.56
C THR A 338 8.56 -5.53 18.06
N THR A 339 9.10 -5.47 19.28
CA THR A 339 9.73 -4.27 19.82
C THR A 339 10.85 -3.72 18.94
N TRP A 340 11.50 -4.58 18.14
CA TRP A 340 12.69 -4.25 17.35
C TRP A 340 12.40 -4.06 15.85
N GLY A 341 11.13 -4.13 15.42
CA GLY A 341 10.74 -4.05 14.02
C GLY A 341 9.78 -5.16 13.62
N VAL A 342 9.67 -5.40 12.31
CA VAL A 342 8.80 -6.44 11.76
C VAL A 342 9.62 -7.69 11.43
N THR A 343 9.15 -8.86 11.84
CA THR A 343 9.68 -10.14 11.38
C THR A 343 8.70 -10.75 10.38
N SER A 344 9.20 -11.32 9.30
CA SER A 344 8.37 -11.95 8.29
C SER A 344 9.12 -13.13 7.67
N PRO A 345 8.77 -14.38 8.03
CA PRO A 345 9.47 -15.56 7.53
C PRO A 345 9.52 -15.61 6.00
N LEU A 346 8.44 -15.20 5.33
CA LEU A 346 8.39 -15.16 3.87
C LEU A 346 9.22 -14.02 3.28
N ALA A 347 9.33 -12.87 3.96
CA ALA A 347 10.17 -11.79 3.47
C ALA A 347 11.66 -12.09 3.66
N ASP A 348 12.02 -12.67 4.81
CA ASP A 348 13.38 -13.11 5.10
C ASP A 348 13.81 -14.21 4.11
N TRP A 349 12.94 -15.19 3.86
CA TRP A 349 13.14 -16.23 2.85
C TRP A 349 13.30 -15.64 1.44
N SER A 350 12.45 -14.67 1.06
CA SER A 350 12.54 -13.98 -0.22
C SER A 350 13.88 -13.26 -0.38
N LYS A 351 14.33 -12.56 0.66
CA LYS A 351 15.59 -11.82 0.66
C LYS A 351 16.78 -12.75 0.40
N GLU A 352 16.85 -13.88 1.09
CA GLU A 352 17.91 -14.89 0.88
C GLU A 352 17.91 -15.41 -0.57
N HIS A 353 16.74 -15.73 -1.13
CA HIS A 353 16.64 -16.26 -2.49
C HIS A 353 16.91 -15.19 -3.57
N LEU A 354 16.59 -13.92 -3.29
CA LEU A 354 16.89 -12.78 -4.15
C LEU A 354 18.40 -12.56 -4.30
N GLU A 355 19.15 -12.74 -3.20
CA GLU A 355 20.61 -12.63 -3.18
C GLU A 355 21.24 -13.76 -3.99
N LEU A 356 20.76 -14.99 -3.82
CA LEU A 356 21.22 -16.18 -4.55
C LEU A 356 20.88 -16.14 -6.06
N GLY A 357 19.68 -15.65 -6.42
CA GLY A 357 19.26 -15.47 -7.82
C GLY A 357 19.10 -16.76 -8.63
N LEU A 358 18.82 -17.90 -7.97
CA LEU A 358 18.83 -19.22 -8.62
C LEU A 358 17.51 -19.61 -9.30
N GLN A 359 16.47 -18.77 -9.18
CA GLN A 359 15.10 -19.09 -9.60
C GLN A 359 14.52 -17.96 -10.46
N PRO A 360 13.81 -18.25 -11.58
CA PRO A 360 13.32 -17.22 -12.50
C PRO A 360 12.47 -16.13 -11.85
N ALA A 361 11.60 -16.51 -10.90
CA ALA A 361 10.75 -15.56 -10.17
C ALA A 361 11.57 -14.55 -9.34
N PHE A 362 12.74 -14.95 -8.85
CA PHE A 362 13.63 -14.10 -8.07
C PHE A 362 14.56 -13.26 -8.95
N GLU A 363 15.03 -13.79 -10.09
CA GLU A 363 15.72 -12.98 -11.10
C GLU A 363 14.83 -11.83 -11.57
N HIS A 364 13.54 -12.11 -11.76
CA HIS A 364 12.54 -11.11 -12.09
C HIS A 364 12.46 -10.03 -11.02
N LEU A 365 12.16 -10.42 -9.77
CA LEU A 365 12.04 -9.47 -8.67
C LEU A 365 13.32 -8.64 -8.53
N LYS A 366 14.50 -9.25 -8.71
CA LYS A 366 15.80 -8.58 -8.66
C LYS A 366 15.93 -7.49 -9.72
N LYS A 367 15.45 -7.72 -10.95
CA LYS A 367 15.42 -6.69 -11.99
C LYS A 367 14.53 -5.51 -11.58
N VAL A 368 13.35 -5.77 -11.01
CA VAL A 368 12.45 -4.72 -10.51
C VAL A 368 13.12 -3.92 -9.38
N ARG A 369 13.82 -4.61 -8.46
CA ARG A 369 14.52 -3.97 -7.33
C ARG A 369 15.70 -3.10 -7.75
N LYS A 370 16.40 -3.52 -8.81
CA LYS A 370 17.58 -2.84 -9.36
C LYS A 370 17.25 -1.94 -10.56
N PHE A 371 15.99 -1.57 -10.75
CA PHE A 371 15.56 -0.83 -11.93
C PHE A 371 16.26 0.54 -12.09
N GLU A 372 16.70 1.14 -10.98
CA GLU A 372 17.38 2.44 -10.94
C GLU A 372 18.91 2.34 -10.79
N GLU A 373 19.45 1.12 -10.77
CA GLU A 373 20.90 0.84 -10.82
C GLU A 373 21.37 0.70 -12.27
#